data_AF-A0A2L0R3E8-F1
#
_entry.id   AF-A0A2L0R3E8-F1
#
_cell.length_a   1.000
_cell.length_b   1.000
_cell.length_c   1.000
_cell.angle_alpha   90.00
_cell.angle_beta   90.00
_cell.angle_gamma   90.00
#
_symmetry.space_group_name_H-M   'P 1'
#
loop_
_entity.id
_entity.type
_entity.pdbx_description
1 polymer ?
#
loop_
_entity_poly.entity_id
_entity_poly.type
_entity_poly.pdbx_seq_one_letter_code
_entity_poly.pdbx_strand_id
1 'polypeptide(L)'
;MAEAAVQGLLQGAGAVVLCGMVLVASVAATVFVIRRRSLLAREDTAERQDQLFWDLFLGSSVAVPALLIPAFISPWAGLFLGGAGVAAGVAAYVGSPRYLAWRSGRRESLQQVAAHREAQARHDELIARWRRYELDPACMIDYPALTDVRTPETSALIKAMRQAEALRAVPHQGYPDAVTSLGATLAAAERAAGIPAEQA
;
A
#
# COMPACT_ATOMS: atom_id res chain seq x y z
N MET A 1 -49.70 33.82 11.67
CA MET A 1 -48.65 33.85 12.72
C MET A 1 -48.12 32.45 13.06
N ALA A 2 -48.97 31.43 13.25
CA ALA A 2 -48.51 30.05 13.50
C ALA A 2 -47.70 29.44 12.33
N GLU A 3 -48.06 29.69 11.08
CA GLU A 3 -47.31 29.16 9.92
C GLU A 3 -45.90 29.73 9.77
N ALA A 4 -45.69 31.02 10.07
CA ALA A 4 -44.37 31.64 10.02
C ALA A 4 -43.45 31.12 11.15
N ALA A 5 -44.01 30.81 12.32
CA ALA A 5 -43.27 30.18 13.41
C ALA A 5 -42.90 28.72 13.09
N VAL A 6 -43.81 27.98 12.45
CA VAL A 6 -43.57 26.60 11.99
C VAL A 6 -42.53 26.55 10.86
N GLN A 7 -42.57 27.51 9.92
CA GLN A 7 -41.55 27.65 8.87
C GLN A 7 -40.18 28.05 9.43
N GLY A 8 -40.12 28.96 10.40
CA GLY A 8 -38.88 29.30 11.12
C GLY A 8 -38.31 28.12 11.91
N LEU A 9 -39.18 27.30 12.53
CA LEU A 9 -38.80 26.09 13.24
C LEU A 9 -38.30 24.99 12.29
N LEU A 10 -38.94 24.82 11.12
CA LEU A 10 -38.52 23.88 10.07
C LEU A 10 -37.18 24.28 9.45
N GLN A 11 -36.94 25.58 9.22
CA GLN A 11 -35.66 26.09 8.75
C GLN A 11 -34.56 25.95 9.82
N GLY A 12 -34.88 26.22 11.09
CA GLY A 12 -33.97 25.99 12.21
C GLY A 12 -33.62 24.52 12.41
N ALA A 13 -34.60 23.62 12.34
CA ALA A 13 -34.40 22.18 12.44
C ALA A 13 -33.54 21.64 11.28
N GLY A 14 -33.79 22.07 10.04
CA GLY A 14 -32.97 21.72 8.88
C GLY A 14 -31.52 22.20 9.01
N ALA A 15 -31.31 23.43 9.51
CA ALA A 15 -29.98 23.98 9.75
C ALA A 15 -29.21 23.21 10.84
N VAL A 16 -29.88 22.78 11.92
CA VAL A 16 -29.27 21.98 13.01
C VAL A 16 -28.84 20.60 12.50
N VAL A 17 -29.66 19.94 11.68
CA VAL A 17 -29.33 18.63 11.10
C VAL A 17 -28.14 18.74 10.15
N LEU A 18 -28.12 19.76 9.27
CA LEU A 18 -26.99 20.01 8.38
C LEU A 18 -25.71 20.33 9.15
N CYS A 19 -25.78 21.19 10.16
CA CYS A 19 -24.62 21.50 11.03
C CYS A 19 -24.12 20.24 11.75
N GLY A 20 -25.02 19.37 12.21
CA GLY A 20 -24.66 18.08 12.83
C GLY A 20 -23.96 17.13 11.88
N MET A 21 -24.44 16.98 10.65
CA MET A 21 -23.78 16.14 9.63
C MET A 21 -22.39 16.67 9.27
N VAL A 22 -22.25 17.98 9.08
CA VAL A 22 -20.96 18.64 8.76
C VAL A 22 -19.97 18.47 9.91
N LEU A 23 -20.43 18.65 11.16
CA LEU A 23 -19.60 18.47 12.33
C LEU A 23 -19.12 17.02 12.49
N VAL A 24 -20.03 16.06 12.37
CA VAL A 24 -19.71 14.63 12.47
C VAL A 24 -18.73 14.23 11.36
N ALA A 25 -18.95 14.65 10.13
CA ALA A 25 -18.06 14.37 9.01
C ALA A 25 -16.67 15.02 9.19
N SER A 26 -16.61 16.27 9.64
CA SER A 26 -15.36 17.00 9.88
C SER A 26 -14.52 16.38 11.00
N VAL A 27 -15.15 16.07 12.15
CA VAL A 27 -14.45 15.45 13.30
C VAL A 27 -14.00 14.04 12.94
N ALA A 28 -14.85 13.23 12.29
CA ALA A 28 -14.48 11.89 11.86
C ALA A 28 -13.32 11.90 10.84
N ALA A 29 -13.35 12.80 9.86
CA ALA A 29 -12.28 12.96 8.87
C ALA A 29 -10.96 13.38 9.52
N THR A 30 -11.00 14.37 10.43
CA THR A 30 -9.80 14.87 11.14
C THR A 30 -9.16 13.78 11.99
N VAL A 31 -9.95 13.09 12.82
CA VAL A 31 -9.45 11.99 13.67
C VAL A 31 -8.92 10.84 12.82
N PHE A 32 -9.59 10.51 11.72
CA PHE A 32 -9.13 9.47 10.79
C PHE A 32 -7.79 9.83 10.12
N VAL A 33 -7.60 11.08 9.67
CA VAL A 33 -6.35 11.54 9.04
C VAL A 33 -5.19 11.52 10.03
N ILE A 34 -5.38 12.09 11.22
CA ILE A 34 -4.37 12.12 12.29
C ILE A 34 -3.96 10.68 12.67
N ARG A 35 -4.95 9.80 12.85
CA ARG A 35 -4.69 8.41 13.25
C ARG A 35 -4.02 7.61 12.14
N ARG A 36 -4.46 7.77 10.88
CA ARG A 36 -3.87 7.13 9.71
C ARG A 36 -2.39 7.49 9.57
N ARG A 37 -2.03 8.76 9.75
CA ARG A 37 -0.63 9.21 9.71
C ARG A 37 0.17 8.64 10.87
N SER A 38 -0.36 8.65 12.09
CA SER A 38 0.35 8.09 13.26
C SER A 38 0.70 6.60 13.14
N LEU A 39 -0.08 5.84 12.34
CA LEU A 39 0.13 4.41 12.11
C LEU A 39 1.05 4.14 10.90
N LEU A 40 1.17 5.08 9.96
CA LEU A 40 1.92 4.90 8.71
C LEU A 40 3.24 5.69 8.65
N ALA A 41 3.41 6.71 9.50
CA ALA A 41 4.54 7.64 9.38
C ALA A 41 5.82 7.08 10.04
N ARG A 42 6.86 7.00 9.22
CA ARG A 42 8.27 6.92 9.61
C ARG A 42 8.96 8.21 9.16
N GLU A 43 8.38 9.35 9.52
CA GLU A 43 8.84 10.70 9.16
C GLU A 43 9.55 11.36 10.34
N ASP A 44 10.40 12.35 10.03
CA ASP A 44 11.10 13.17 11.02
C ASP A 44 10.11 13.94 11.90
N THR A 45 10.45 14.10 13.18
CA THR A 45 9.53 14.64 14.21
C THR A 45 9.06 16.07 13.92
N ALA A 46 9.87 16.87 13.22
CA ALA A 46 9.57 18.25 12.88
C ALA A 46 8.45 18.39 11.82
N GLU A 47 8.54 17.66 10.70
CA GLU A 47 7.49 17.68 9.66
C GLU A 47 6.15 17.15 10.19
N ARG A 48 6.21 16.18 11.11
CA ARG A 48 5.03 15.64 11.79
C ARG A 48 4.31 16.69 12.64
N GLN A 49 5.02 17.57 13.34
CA GLN A 49 4.39 18.59 14.19
C GLN A 49 3.66 19.64 13.36
N ASP A 50 4.26 20.13 12.27
CA ASP A 50 3.64 21.13 11.40
C ASP A 50 2.38 20.58 10.71
N GLN A 51 2.41 19.33 10.23
CA GLN A 51 1.25 18.73 9.59
C GLN A 51 0.12 18.41 10.57
N LEU A 52 0.44 17.98 11.80
CA LEU A 52 -0.56 17.79 12.86
C LEU A 52 -1.21 19.12 13.23
N PHE A 53 -0.43 20.20 13.30
CA PHE A 53 -0.95 21.54 13.51
C PHE A 53 -1.95 21.93 12.40
N TRP A 54 -1.58 21.77 11.13
CA TRP A 54 -2.48 22.10 10.02
C TRP A 54 -3.76 21.25 10.00
N ASP A 55 -3.69 19.95 10.31
CA ASP A 55 -4.86 19.08 10.38
C ASP A 55 -5.79 19.43 11.56
N LEU A 56 -5.23 19.68 12.75
CA LEU A 56 -5.97 20.11 13.93
C LEU A 56 -6.61 21.48 13.70
N PHE A 57 -5.86 22.41 13.10
CA PHE A 57 -6.34 23.73 12.78
C PHE A 57 -7.48 23.67 11.75
N LEU A 58 -7.30 22.89 10.67
CA LEU A 58 -8.33 22.73 9.64
C LEU A 58 -9.60 22.06 10.20
N GLY A 59 -9.46 20.98 10.98
CA GLY A 59 -10.59 20.32 11.62
C GLY A 59 -11.32 21.21 12.63
N SER A 60 -10.57 21.92 13.48
CA SER A 60 -11.12 22.85 14.46
C SER A 60 -11.82 24.05 13.80
N SER A 61 -11.24 24.59 12.73
CA SER A 61 -11.79 25.73 12.00
C SER A 61 -13.19 25.45 11.42
N VAL A 62 -13.51 24.19 11.11
CA VAL A 62 -14.83 23.77 10.60
C VAL A 62 -15.73 23.28 11.74
N ALA A 63 -15.18 22.57 12.74
CA ALA A 63 -15.96 21.99 13.84
C ALA A 63 -16.47 23.05 14.83
N VAL A 64 -15.66 24.07 15.14
CA VAL A 64 -16.00 25.12 16.12
C VAL A 64 -17.22 25.95 15.66
N PRO A 65 -17.28 26.47 14.42
CA PRO A 65 -18.47 27.16 13.94
C PRO A 65 -19.71 26.26 13.87
N ALA A 66 -19.55 25.01 13.44
CA ALA A 66 -20.66 24.05 13.33
C ALA A 66 -21.27 23.67 14.70
N LEU A 67 -20.49 23.77 15.79
CA LEU A 67 -20.96 23.61 17.17
C LEU A 67 -21.59 24.89 17.72
N LEU A 68 -20.97 26.05 17.44
CA LEU A 68 -21.39 27.33 18.01
C LEU A 68 -22.71 27.82 17.41
N ILE A 69 -22.89 27.73 16.08
CA ILE A 69 -24.08 28.25 15.40
C ILE A 69 -25.39 27.65 15.97
N PRO A 70 -25.52 26.32 16.20
CA PRO A 70 -26.71 25.74 16.80
C PRO A 70 -26.80 25.94 18.32
N ALA A 71 -25.67 26.02 19.02
CA ALA A 71 -25.64 26.19 20.48
C ALA A 71 -26.18 27.56 20.92
N PHE A 72 -26.01 28.61 20.10
CA PHE A 72 -26.62 29.92 20.34
C PHE A 72 -28.15 29.93 20.17
N ILE A 73 -28.71 28.96 19.43
CA ILE A 73 -30.16 28.86 19.19
C ILE A 73 -30.85 28.03 20.28
N SER A 74 -30.19 26.96 20.76
CA SER A 74 -30.71 26.11 21.83
C SER A 74 -29.57 25.50 22.67
N PRO A 75 -29.55 25.72 24.00
CA PRO A 75 -28.53 25.15 24.89
C PRO A 75 -28.46 23.62 24.83
N TRP A 76 -29.60 22.96 24.63
CA TRP A 76 -29.69 21.50 24.52
C TRP A 76 -29.15 20.97 23.20
N ALA A 77 -29.28 21.73 22.11
CA ALA A 77 -28.73 21.33 20.80
C ALA A 77 -27.21 21.25 20.83
N GLY A 78 -26.54 22.17 21.54
CA GLY A 78 -25.08 22.15 21.72
C GLY A 78 -24.58 20.89 22.45
N LEU A 79 -25.30 20.43 23.48
CA LEU A 79 -24.95 19.20 24.21
C LEU A 79 -25.08 17.95 23.32
N PHE A 80 -26.16 17.82 22.56
CA PHE A 80 -26.34 16.69 21.64
C PHE A 80 -25.31 16.69 20.50
N LEU A 81 -25.01 17.85 19.92
CA LEU A 81 -24.02 17.99 18.86
C LEU A 81 -22.59 17.73 19.34
N GLY A 82 -22.25 18.20 20.55
CA GLY A 82 -20.97 17.90 21.20
C GLY A 82 -20.80 16.41 21.45
N GLY A 83 -21.83 15.76 22.01
CA GLY A 83 -21.84 14.31 22.20
C GLY A 83 -21.71 13.53 20.89
N ALA A 84 -22.42 13.94 19.83
CA ALA A 84 -22.33 13.34 18.51
C ALA A 84 -20.93 13.50 17.89
N GLY A 85 -20.29 14.67 18.06
CA GLY A 85 -18.92 14.91 17.64
C GLY A 85 -17.91 14.00 18.34
N VAL A 86 -18.01 13.86 19.67
CA VAL A 86 -17.15 12.96 20.45
C VAL A 86 -17.36 11.51 20.02
N ALA A 87 -18.61 11.07 19.87
CA ALA A 87 -18.94 9.71 19.43
C ALA A 87 -18.39 9.41 18.02
N ALA A 88 -18.51 10.36 17.09
CA ALA A 88 -17.94 10.25 15.74
C ALA A 88 -16.42 10.16 15.76
N GLY A 89 -15.75 10.97 16.58
CA GLY A 89 -14.31 10.91 16.79
C GLY A 89 -13.85 9.56 17.34
N VAL A 90 -14.52 9.05 18.38
CA VAL A 90 -14.22 7.74 18.98
C VAL A 90 -14.47 6.60 17.99
N ALA A 91 -15.57 6.64 17.24
CA ALA A 91 -15.88 5.63 16.22
C ALA A 91 -14.84 5.62 15.09
N ALA A 92 -14.43 6.81 14.61
CA ALA A 92 -13.37 6.95 13.61
C ALA A 92 -12.01 6.44 14.14
N TYR A 93 -11.69 6.73 15.41
CA TYR A 93 -10.46 6.28 16.06
C TYR A 93 -10.41 4.75 16.17
N VAL A 94 -11.47 4.11 16.65
CA VAL A 94 -11.55 2.65 16.85
C VAL A 94 -11.69 1.88 15.54
N GLY A 95 -12.38 2.45 14.53
CA GLY A 95 -12.53 1.84 13.21
C GLY A 95 -11.28 1.95 12.32
N SER A 96 -10.42 2.93 12.57
CA SER A 96 -9.23 3.21 11.75
C SER A 96 -8.27 2.01 11.56
N PRO A 97 -7.86 1.21 12.57
CA PRO A 97 -6.93 0.11 12.36
C PRO A 97 -7.51 -0.97 11.45
N ARG A 98 -8.80 -1.30 11.60
CA ARG A 98 -9.48 -2.30 10.77
C ARG A 98 -9.60 -1.84 9.32
N TYR A 99 -9.94 -0.57 9.11
CA TYR A 99 -10.03 0.01 7.77
C TYR A 99 -8.67 0.06 7.06
N LEU A 100 -7.61 0.44 7.79
CA LEU A 100 -6.26 0.48 7.23
C LEU A 100 -5.70 -0.91 6.95
N ALA A 101 -5.88 -1.87 7.85
CA ALA A 101 -5.49 -3.26 7.63
C ALA A 101 -6.21 -3.89 6.43
N TRP A 102 -7.51 -3.60 6.27
CA TRP A 102 -8.26 -4.05 5.11
C TRP A 102 -7.75 -3.41 3.80
N ARG A 103 -7.32 -2.15 3.85
CA ARG A 103 -6.76 -1.45 2.69
C ARG A 103 -5.32 -1.86 2.37
N SER A 104 -4.50 -2.18 3.39
CA SER A 104 -3.13 -2.67 3.20
C SER A 104 -3.14 -4.06 2.56
N GLY A 105 -4.00 -4.97 3.03
CA GLY A 105 -4.13 -6.31 2.44
C GLY A 105 -4.45 -6.27 0.94
N ARG A 106 -5.34 -5.37 0.49
CA ARG A 106 -5.61 -5.20 -0.95
C ARG A 106 -4.42 -4.68 -1.74
N ARG A 107 -3.61 -3.78 -1.17
CA ARG A 107 -2.39 -3.28 -1.81
C ARG A 107 -1.30 -4.34 -1.87
N GLU A 108 -1.11 -5.09 -0.79
CA GLU A 108 -0.17 -6.21 -0.71
C GLU A 108 -0.47 -7.26 -1.77
N SER A 109 -1.75 -7.63 -1.97
CA SER A 109 -2.12 -8.57 -3.04
C SER A 109 -1.78 -8.05 -4.43
N LEU A 110 -2.06 -6.76 -4.71
CA LEU A 110 -1.73 -6.16 -6.01
C LEU A 110 -0.21 -6.10 -6.23
N GLN A 111 0.56 -5.74 -5.19
CA GLN A 111 2.02 -5.73 -5.24
C GLN A 111 2.59 -7.13 -5.46
N GLN A 112 2.03 -8.15 -4.82
CA GLN A 112 2.43 -9.55 -5.02
C GLN A 112 2.16 -10.02 -6.45
N VAL A 113 1.01 -9.66 -7.03
CA VAL A 113 0.69 -9.97 -8.44
C VAL A 113 1.64 -9.25 -9.39
N ALA A 114 1.94 -7.97 -9.15
CA ALA A 114 2.89 -7.22 -9.95
C ALA A 114 4.31 -7.82 -9.88
N ALA A 115 4.80 -8.09 -8.66
CA ALA A 115 6.11 -8.73 -8.45
C ALA A 115 6.19 -10.11 -9.10
N HIS A 116 5.11 -10.91 -9.04
CA HIS A 116 5.05 -12.21 -9.72
C HIS A 116 5.13 -12.06 -11.24
N ARG A 117 4.42 -11.10 -11.85
CA ARG A 117 4.48 -10.84 -13.29
C ARG A 117 5.86 -10.34 -13.73
N GLU A 118 6.47 -9.44 -12.98
CA GLU A 118 7.84 -8.98 -13.25
C GLU A 118 8.84 -10.14 -13.16
N ALA A 119 8.68 -11.02 -12.17
CA ALA A 119 9.49 -12.23 -12.04
C ALA A 119 9.28 -13.21 -13.21
N GLN A 120 8.06 -13.33 -13.74
CA GLN A 120 7.79 -14.17 -14.92
C GLN A 120 8.53 -13.64 -16.15
N ALA A 121 8.46 -12.33 -16.41
CA ALA A 121 9.19 -11.71 -17.52
C ALA A 121 10.71 -11.94 -17.39
N ARG A 122 11.28 -11.71 -16.20
CA ARG A 122 12.70 -11.97 -15.92
C ARG A 122 13.07 -13.44 -16.07
N HIS A 123 12.22 -14.35 -15.61
CA HIS A 123 12.45 -15.79 -15.78
C HIS A 123 12.53 -16.13 -17.28
N ASP A 124 11.57 -15.68 -18.08
CA ASP A 124 11.54 -15.97 -19.52
C ASP A 124 12.77 -15.39 -20.23
N GLU A 125 13.25 -14.20 -19.84
CA GLU A 125 14.51 -13.60 -20.33
C GLU A 125 15.75 -14.43 -19.97
N LEU A 126 15.87 -14.87 -18.70
CA LEU A 126 16.99 -15.68 -18.23
C LEU A 126 17.02 -17.04 -18.93
N ILE A 127 15.86 -17.67 -19.09
CA ILE A 127 15.74 -18.93 -19.82
C ILE A 127 16.05 -18.74 -21.30
N ALA A 128 15.61 -17.64 -21.93
CA ALA A 128 15.94 -17.35 -23.31
C ALA A 128 17.46 -17.16 -23.51
N ARG A 129 18.14 -16.53 -22.55
CA ARG A 129 19.60 -16.38 -22.54
C ARG A 129 20.31 -17.70 -22.40
N TRP A 130 19.94 -18.51 -21.39
CA TRP A 130 20.51 -19.84 -21.20
C TRP A 130 20.29 -20.74 -22.43
N ARG A 131 19.10 -20.69 -23.05
CA ARG A 131 18.81 -21.43 -24.28
C ARG A 131 19.77 -21.09 -25.43
N ARG A 132 20.32 -19.87 -25.50
CA ARG A 132 21.30 -19.53 -26.54
C ARG A 132 22.58 -20.33 -26.34
N TYR A 133 23.08 -20.43 -25.11
CA TYR A 133 24.29 -21.20 -24.83
C TYR A 133 24.14 -22.70 -25.12
N GLU A 134 22.96 -23.26 -24.84
CA GLU A 134 22.70 -24.70 -25.01
C GLU A 134 22.32 -25.07 -26.46
N LEU A 135 21.63 -24.19 -27.19
CA LEU A 135 21.10 -24.50 -28.53
C LEU A 135 21.96 -23.97 -29.67
N ASP A 136 22.86 -23.00 -29.44
CA ASP A 136 23.78 -22.49 -30.45
C ASP A 136 25.07 -23.34 -30.48
N PRO A 137 25.37 -24.04 -31.60
CA PRO A 137 26.61 -24.79 -31.74
C PRO A 137 27.88 -23.96 -31.52
N ALA A 138 27.87 -22.66 -31.87
CA ALA A 138 29.03 -21.79 -31.65
C ALA A 138 29.27 -21.58 -30.14
N CYS A 139 28.22 -21.25 -29.39
CA CYS A 139 28.33 -21.09 -27.93
C CYS A 139 28.73 -22.39 -27.23
N MET A 140 28.27 -23.56 -27.70
CA MET A 140 28.67 -24.85 -27.16
C MET A 140 30.17 -25.14 -27.34
N ILE A 141 30.76 -24.69 -28.47
CA ILE A 141 32.19 -24.84 -28.75
C ILE A 141 33.00 -23.84 -27.92
N ASP A 142 32.55 -22.59 -27.83
CA ASP A 142 33.27 -21.52 -27.14
C ASP A 142 33.18 -21.64 -25.62
N TYR A 143 32.05 -22.12 -25.09
CA TYR A 143 31.75 -22.17 -23.66
C TYR A 143 31.25 -23.54 -23.16
N PRO A 144 32.01 -24.64 -23.35
CA PRO A 144 31.56 -25.99 -23.01
C PRO A 144 31.29 -26.20 -21.51
N ALA A 145 31.87 -25.37 -20.64
CA ALA A 145 31.68 -25.43 -19.19
C ALA A 145 30.22 -25.12 -18.76
N LEU A 146 29.47 -24.35 -19.55
CA LEU A 146 28.07 -23.99 -19.26
C LEU A 146 27.09 -25.16 -19.44
N THR A 147 27.48 -26.20 -20.18
CA THR A 147 26.67 -27.42 -20.38
C THR A 147 27.14 -28.58 -19.50
N ASP A 148 28.36 -28.51 -18.94
CA ASP A 148 28.88 -29.55 -18.05
C ASP A 148 28.31 -29.44 -16.63
N VAL A 149 27.33 -30.28 -16.32
CA VAL A 149 26.67 -30.39 -15.01
C VAL A 149 27.62 -30.86 -13.89
N ARG A 150 28.83 -31.36 -14.21
CA ARG A 150 29.85 -31.71 -13.21
C ARG A 150 30.47 -30.48 -12.58
N THR A 151 30.42 -29.33 -13.25
CA THR A 151 30.85 -28.06 -12.67
C THR A 151 29.84 -27.63 -11.59
N PRO A 152 30.32 -27.18 -10.41
CA PRO A 152 29.43 -26.84 -9.32
C PRO A 152 28.50 -25.68 -9.68
N GLU A 153 28.96 -24.71 -10.46
CA GLU A 153 28.21 -23.53 -10.90
C GLU A 153 27.07 -23.91 -11.86
N THR A 154 27.33 -24.73 -12.88
CA THR A 154 26.28 -25.21 -13.80
C THR A 154 25.29 -26.10 -13.06
N SER A 155 25.74 -26.96 -12.14
CA SER A 155 24.83 -27.75 -11.30
C SER A 155 23.90 -26.87 -10.45
N ALA A 156 24.42 -25.75 -9.93
CA ALA A 156 23.65 -24.79 -9.14
C ALA A 156 22.64 -24.04 -10.01
N LEU A 157 23.03 -23.64 -11.22
CA LEU A 157 22.14 -23.06 -12.22
C LEU A 157 20.97 -23.99 -12.55
N ILE A 158 21.23 -25.25 -12.89
CA ILE A 158 20.17 -26.22 -13.22
C ILE A 158 19.22 -26.44 -12.02
N LYS A 159 19.74 -26.47 -10.79
CA LYS A 159 18.91 -26.54 -9.57
C LYS A 159 18.05 -25.28 -9.41
N ALA A 160 18.61 -24.09 -9.61
CA ALA A 160 17.88 -22.83 -9.52
C ALA A 160 16.79 -22.72 -10.60
N MET A 161 17.05 -23.19 -11.83
CA MET A 161 16.05 -23.27 -12.90
C MET A 161 14.87 -24.15 -12.50
N ARG A 162 15.14 -25.36 -12.01
CA ARG A 162 14.09 -26.28 -11.53
C ARG A 162 13.29 -25.68 -10.38
N GLN A 163 13.95 -25.03 -9.43
CA GLN A 163 13.30 -24.38 -8.30
C GLN A 163 12.39 -23.24 -8.75
N ALA A 164 12.88 -22.38 -9.66
CA ALA A 164 12.08 -21.29 -10.21
C ALA A 164 10.88 -21.81 -11.00
N GLU A 165 11.05 -22.86 -11.82
CA GLU A 165 9.95 -23.45 -12.58
C GLU A 165 8.90 -24.10 -11.66
N ALA A 166 9.33 -24.82 -10.61
CA ALA A 166 8.40 -25.40 -9.63
C ALA A 166 7.54 -24.34 -8.93
N LEU A 167 8.12 -23.16 -8.63
CA LEU A 167 7.42 -22.07 -7.98
C LEU A 167 6.59 -21.20 -8.94
N ARG A 168 6.72 -21.39 -10.26
CA ARG A 168 5.97 -20.62 -11.27
C ARG A 168 4.46 -20.85 -11.17
N ALA A 169 4.03 -22.08 -10.87
CA ALA A 169 2.63 -22.47 -10.79
C ALA A 169 1.96 -22.13 -9.45
N VAL A 170 2.74 -21.79 -8.42
CA VAL A 170 2.22 -21.52 -7.07
C VAL A 170 2.44 -20.04 -6.72
N PRO A 171 1.41 -19.19 -6.87
CA PRO A 171 1.47 -17.81 -6.40
C PRO A 171 1.83 -17.78 -4.91
N HIS A 172 2.65 -16.80 -4.51
CA HIS A 172 3.00 -16.49 -3.11
C HIS A 172 4.08 -17.35 -2.41
N GLN A 173 4.67 -18.37 -3.05
CA GLN A 173 5.76 -19.18 -2.44
C GLN A 173 7.19 -18.67 -2.72
N GLY A 174 7.38 -17.35 -2.86
CA GLY A 174 8.73 -16.78 -3.05
C GLY A 174 9.31 -16.95 -4.46
N TYR A 175 8.45 -17.12 -5.48
CA TYR A 175 8.88 -17.17 -6.89
C TYR A 175 9.80 -16.00 -7.31
N PRO A 176 9.55 -14.72 -6.92
CA PRO A 176 10.48 -13.63 -7.23
C PRO A 176 11.90 -13.82 -6.68
N ASP A 177 12.03 -14.38 -5.48
CA ASP A 177 13.33 -14.66 -4.86
C ASP A 177 14.04 -15.81 -5.58
N ALA A 178 13.29 -16.84 -6.00
CA ALA A 178 13.82 -17.94 -6.79
C ALA A 178 14.32 -17.49 -8.18
N VAL A 179 13.60 -16.57 -8.84
CA VAL A 179 14.05 -15.97 -10.11
C VAL A 179 15.28 -15.10 -9.91
N THR A 180 15.37 -14.37 -8.78
CA THR A 180 16.58 -13.60 -8.43
C THR A 180 17.78 -14.52 -8.22
N SER A 181 17.59 -15.64 -7.52
CA SER A 181 18.61 -16.68 -7.34
C SER A 181 19.02 -17.35 -8.66
N LEU A 182 18.06 -17.61 -9.56
CA LEU A 182 18.32 -18.09 -10.91
C LEU A 182 19.24 -17.12 -11.69
N GLY A 183 18.95 -15.82 -11.66
CA GLY A 183 19.81 -14.82 -12.30
C GLY A 183 21.22 -14.80 -11.72
N ALA A 184 21.35 -14.86 -10.39
CA ALA A 184 22.65 -14.87 -9.72
C ALA A 184 23.48 -16.12 -10.05
N THR A 185 22.84 -17.29 -10.11
CA THR A 185 23.52 -18.55 -10.46
C THR A 185 23.90 -18.61 -11.95
N LEU A 186 23.08 -18.06 -12.85
CA LEU A 186 23.43 -17.91 -14.26
C LEU A 186 24.67 -17.01 -14.42
N ALA A 187 24.68 -15.84 -13.79
CA ALA A 187 25.82 -14.94 -13.83
C ALA A 187 27.09 -15.52 -13.17
N ALA A 188 26.95 -16.45 -12.22
CA ALA A 188 28.07 -17.19 -11.66
C ALA A 188 28.63 -18.23 -12.65
N ALA A 189 27.75 -18.97 -13.32
CA ALA A 189 28.15 -19.93 -14.35
C ALA A 189 28.80 -19.25 -15.56
N GLU A 190 28.25 -18.12 -16.02
CA GLU A 190 28.82 -17.31 -17.11
C GLU A 190 30.24 -16.82 -16.78
N ARG A 191 30.45 -16.32 -15.55
CA ARG A 191 31.78 -15.90 -15.08
C ARG A 191 32.76 -17.07 -14.97
N ALA A 192 32.31 -18.24 -14.50
CA ALA A 192 33.15 -19.43 -14.43
C ALA A 192 33.52 -19.95 -15.83
N ALA A 193 32.65 -19.78 -16.82
CA ALA A 193 32.89 -20.09 -18.22
C ALA A 193 33.72 -19.02 -18.97
N GLY A 194 34.05 -17.89 -18.32
CA GLY A 194 34.87 -16.83 -18.91
C GLY A 194 34.11 -15.84 -19.79
N ILE A 195 32.77 -15.79 -19.71
CA ILE A 195 31.95 -14.84 -20.47
C ILE A 195 32.06 -13.45 -19.83
N PRO A 196 32.42 -12.41 -20.59
CA PRO A 196 32.49 -11.05 -20.06
C PRO A 196 31.10 -10.48 -19.76
N ALA A 197 30.99 -9.69 -18.70
CA ALA A 197 29.73 -9.09 -18.23
C ALA A 197 29.04 -8.16 -19.24
N GLU A 198 29.72 -7.80 -20.34
CA GLU A 198 29.18 -6.99 -21.43
C GLU A 198 28.40 -7.84 -22.47
N GLN A 199 28.65 -9.16 -22.50
CA GLN A 199 27.98 -10.13 -23.38
C GLN A 199 26.89 -10.94 -22.65
N ALA A 200 26.86 -10.87 -21.32
CA ALA A 200 25.86 -11.48 -20.44
C ALA A 200 24.63 -10.57 -20.26
#